data_AF-A0A934BIW6-F1
#
_entry.id   AF-A0A934BIW6-F1
#
_cell.length_a   1.000
_cell.length_b   1.000
_cell.length_c   1.000
_cell.angle_alpha   90.00
_cell.angle_beta   90.00
_cell.angle_gamma   90.00
#
_symmetry.space_group_name_H-M   'P 1'
#
loop_
_entity.id
_entity.type
_entity.pdbx_description
1 polymer ?
#
loop_
_entity_poly.entity_id
_entity_poly.type
_entity_poly.pdbx_seq_one_letter_code
_entity_poly.pdbx_strand_id
1 'polypeptide(L)'
;MALNAAIEAARAGEQGRGFAVVADEVRKLAERTTKATKEIGDMIQAIQNETRKAVGAMEAGTKEVEREVRLAKEAGEALGHIVGSVDKVSGMIQQIATAAEEQSTAADQSSGDIEAVAGVARQTSEGANQIVSASSDLAGIASKLQTIVSRFKIDAGNAGIAGKGMKSLPGA
;
A
#
# COMPACT_ATOMS: atom_id res chain seq x y z
N MET A 1 79.39 18.61 -41.22
CA MET A 1 79.85 19.84 -41.90
C MET A 1 80.77 20.70 -41.02
N ALA A 2 80.44 21.03 -39.76
CA ALA A 2 81.31 21.83 -38.88
C ALA A 2 82.71 21.21 -38.63
N LEU A 3 82.82 19.88 -38.56
CA LEU A 3 84.10 19.16 -38.40
C LEU A 3 85.06 19.41 -39.59
N ASN A 4 84.55 19.39 -40.82
CA ASN A 4 85.37 19.63 -42.02
C ASN A 4 85.84 21.10 -42.09
N ALA A 5 85.04 22.05 -41.60
CA ALA A 5 85.42 23.45 -41.53
C ALA A 5 86.54 23.73 -40.50
N ALA A 6 86.53 23.02 -39.36
CA ALA A 6 87.60 23.10 -38.37
C ALA A 6 88.92 22.49 -38.88
N ILE A 7 88.85 21.41 -39.66
CA ILE A 7 90.01 20.77 -40.31
C ILE A 7 90.64 21.71 -41.36
N GLU A 8 89.84 22.33 -42.23
CA GLU A 8 90.35 23.26 -43.24
C GLU A 8 90.89 24.58 -42.64
N ALA A 9 90.32 25.04 -41.52
CA ALA A 9 90.81 26.21 -40.80
C ALA A 9 92.19 25.99 -40.15
N ALA A 10 92.44 24.78 -39.61
CA ALA A 10 93.76 24.39 -39.10
C ALA A 10 94.83 24.33 -40.21
N ARG A 11 94.41 24.02 -41.44
CA ARG A 11 95.28 23.92 -42.62
C ARG A 11 95.69 25.28 -43.20
N ALA A 12 94.93 26.34 -42.93
CA ALA A 12 95.13 27.70 -43.47
C ALA A 12 95.97 28.64 -42.57
N GLY A 13 96.41 28.21 -41.38
CA GLY A 13 97.25 29.01 -40.48
C GLY A 13 96.55 30.29 -39.96
N GLU A 14 97.28 31.41 -39.87
CA GLU A 14 96.77 32.72 -39.39
C GLU A 14 95.52 33.22 -40.13
N GLN A 15 95.40 32.93 -41.44
CA GLN A 15 94.24 33.32 -42.27
C GLN A 15 92.98 32.48 -41.99
N GLY A 16 93.13 31.31 -41.34
CA GLY A 16 92.04 30.38 -40.99
C GLY A 16 91.38 30.65 -39.64
N ARG A 17 91.94 31.54 -38.81
CA ARG A 17 91.44 31.81 -37.44
C ARG A 17 89.98 32.27 -37.42
N GLY A 18 89.56 33.12 -38.38
CA GLY A 18 88.17 33.56 -38.50
C GLY A 18 87.21 32.40 -38.84
N PHE A 19 87.62 31.50 -39.73
CA PHE A 19 86.83 30.31 -40.09
C PHE A 19 86.75 29.30 -38.94
N ALA A 20 87.81 29.14 -38.15
CA ALA A 20 87.81 28.28 -36.97
C ALA A 20 86.78 28.74 -35.93
N VAL A 21 86.73 30.05 -35.64
CA VAL A 21 85.78 30.63 -34.68
C VAL A 21 84.33 30.45 -35.16
N VAL A 22 84.07 30.72 -36.45
CA VAL A 22 82.73 30.53 -37.03
C VAL A 22 82.32 29.05 -37.02
N ALA A 23 83.23 28.12 -37.30
CA ALA A 23 82.96 26.69 -37.27
C ALA A 23 82.61 26.20 -35.85
N ASP A 24 83.31 26.69 -34.82
CA ASP A 24 83.02 26.34 -33.42
C ASP A 24 81.69 26.95 -32.94
N GLU A 25 81.34 28.16 -33.38
CA GLU A 25 80.06 28.79 -33.06
C GLU A 25 78.88 28.07 -33.75
N VAL A 26 79.05 27.64 -35.00
CA VAL A 26 78.07 26.81 -35.71
C VAL A 26 77.91 25.44 -35.04
N ARG A 27 79.00 24.82 -34.55
CA ARG A 27 78.94 23.57 -33.79
C ARG A 27 78.18 23.74 -32.48
N LYS A 28 78.50 24.77 -31.69
CA LYS A 28 77.77 25.09 -30.45
C LYS A 28 76.29 25.38 -30.72
N LEU A 29 75.97 26.10 -31.78
CA LEU A 29 74.59 26.37 -32.18
C LEU A 29 73.87 25.06 -32.55
N ALA A 30 74.50 24.20 -33.34
CA ALA A 30 73.94 22.90 -33.72
C ALA A 30 73.72 21.97 -32.51
N GLU A 31 74.66 21.94 -31.56
CA GLU A 31 74.52 21.20 -30.28
C GLU A 31 73.36 21.76 -29.45
N ARG A 32 73.24 23.09 -29.32
CA ARG A 32 72.11 23.76 -28.64
C ARG A 32 70.77 23.47 -29.32
N THR A 33 70.71 23.55 -30.65
CA THR A 33 69.50 23.24 -31.42
C THR A 33 69.11 21.78 -31.24
N THR A 34 70.06 20.84 -31.34
CA THR A 34 69.79 19.41 -31.16
C THR A 34 69.26 19.11 -29.76
N LYS A 35 69.85 19.73 -28.73
CA LYS A 35 69.37 19.60 -27.34
C LYS A 35 67.95 20.14 -27.19
N ALA A 36 67.67 21.35 -27.71
CA ALA A 36 66.33 21.94 -27.66
C ALA A 36 65.30 21.08 -28.42
N THR A 37 65.65 20.53 -29.59
CA THR A 37 64.76 19.63 -30.34
C THR A 37 64.46 18.35 -29.56
N LYS A 38 65.43 17.80 -28.82
CA LYS A 38 65.21 16.64 -27.95
C LYS A 38 64.26 16.97 -26.79
N GLU A 39 64.48 18.09 -26.11
CA GLU A 39 63.60 18.57 -25.03
C GLU A 39 62.17 18.80 -25.54
N ILE A 40 62.01 19.34 -26.75
CA ILE A 40 60.69 19.47 -27.40
C ILE A 40 60.07 18.10 -27.68
N GLY A 41 60.85 17.13 -28.16
CA GLY A 41 60.38 15.76 -28.38
C GLY A 41 59.85 15.12 -27.10
N ASP A 42 60.61 15.24 -26.00
CA ASP A 42 60.22 14.71 -24.69
C ASP A 42 58.94 15.39 -24.17
N MET A 43 58.82 16.72 -24.32
CA MET A 43 57.60 17.46 -23.96
C MET A 43 56.38 17.02 -24.79
N ILE A 44 56.53 16.85 -26.10
CA ILE A 44 55.45 16.37 -26.97
C ILE A 44 55.00 14.97 -26.51
N GLN A 45 55.94 14.09 -26.18
CA GLN A 45 55.64 12.74 -25.76
C GLN A 45 54.91 12.71 -24.40
N ALA A 46 55.30 13.59 -23.47
CA ALA A 46 54.59 13.80 -22.21
C ALA A 46 53.16 14.32 -22.45
N ILE A 47 52.98 15.34 -23.30
CA ILE A 47 51.67 15.89 -23.65
C ILE A 47 50.78 14.80 -24.25
N GLN A 48 51.27 14.02 -25.22
CA GLN A 48 50.51 12.93 -25.83
C GLN A 48 50.08 11.88 -24.82
N ASN A 49 50.94 11.53 -23.86
CA ASN A 49 50.60 10.57 -22.82
C ASN A 49 49.50 11.11 -21.89
N GLU A 50 49.59 12.37 -21.46
CA GLU A 50 48.54 12.99 -20.65
C GLU A 50 47.22 13.18 -21.42
N THR A 51 47.29 13.53 -22.70
CA THR A 51 46.09 13.58 -23.56
C THR A 51 45.41 12.21 -23.64
N ARG A 52 46.17 11.11 -23.82
CA ARG A 52 45.57 9.76 -23.82
C ARG A 52 44.91 9.41 -22.49
N LYS A 53 45.52 9.79 -21.35
CA LYS A 53 44.91 9.59 -20.03
C LYS A 53 43.62 10.40 -19.88
N ALA A 54 43.62 11.66 -20.30
CA ALA A 54 42.44 12.52 -20.24
C ALA A 54 41.29 11.95 -21.10
N VAL A 55 41.59 11.46 -22.31
CA VAL A 55 40.61 10.78 -23.16
C VAL A 55 40.05 9.52 -22.48
N GLY A 56 40.92 8.67 -21.92
CA GLY A 56 40.47 7.47 -21.20
C GLY A 56 39.58 7.79 -19.98
N ALA A 57 39.90 8.85 -19.25
CA ALA A 57 39.07 9.33 -18.14
C ALA A 57 37.71 9.86 -18.63
N MET A 58 37.67 10.57 -19.76
CA MET A 58 36.42 11.02 -20.37
C MET A 58 35.56 9.86 -20.87
N GLU A 59 36.16 8.83 -21.47
CA GLU A 59 35.44 7.61 -21.89
C GLU A 59 34.84 6.86 -20.69
N ALA A 60 35.60 6.71 -19.62
CA ALA A 60 35.11 6.12 -18.37
C ALA A 60 33.97 6.95 -17.76
N GLY A 61 34.13 8.28 -17.71
CA GLY A 61 33.10 9.19 -17.23
C GLY A 61 31.81 9.12 -18.06
N THR A 62 31.94 8.98 -19.38
CA THR A 62 30.78 8.84 -20.28
C THR A 62 30.00 7.55 -19.98
N LYS A 63 30.70 6.42 -19.81
CA LYS A 63 30.07 5.14 -19.44
C LYS A 63 29.38 5.20 -18.07
N GLU A 64 29.96 5.95 -17.13
CA GLU A 64 29.38 6.17 -15.81
C GLU A 64 28.07 6.94 -15.92
N VAL A 65 28.07 8.07 -16.64
CA VAL A 65 26.88 8.88 -16.87
C VAL A 65 25.78 8.06 -17.57
N GLU A 66 26.12 7.25 -18.58
CA GLU A 66 25.14 6.37 -19.23
C GLU A 66 24.50 5.37 -18.26
N ARG A 67 25.27 4.86 -17.29
CA ARG A 67 24.75 3.98 -16.24
C ARG A 67 23.85 4.74 -15.27
N GLU A 68 24.25 5.93 -14.83
CA GLU A 68 23.44 6.76 -13.94
C GLU A 68 22.11 7.16 -14.59
N VAL A 69 22.11 7.49 -15.89
CA VAL A 69 20.88 7.79 -16.64
C VAL A 69 19.93 6.59 -16.66
N ARG A 70 20.45 5.36 -16.83
CA ARG A 70 19.61 4.15 -16.74
C ARG A 70 19.01 3.97 -15.35
N LEU A 71 19.82 4.11 -14.30
CA LEU A 71 19.34 4.00 -12.91
C LEU A 71 18.31 5.07 -12.57
N ALA A 72 18.51 6.31 -13.03
CA ALA A 72 17.55 7.39 -12.84
C ALA A 72 16.21 7.08 -13.55
N LYS A 73 16.26 6.47 -14.73
CA LYS A 73 15.06 6.03 -15.45
C LYS A 73 14.32 4.91 -14.68
N GLU A 74 15.04 3.89 -14.21
CA GLU A 74 14.47 2.80 -13.40
C GLU A 74 13.83 3.34 -12.11
N ALA A 75 14.48 4.29 -11.44
CA ALA A 75 13.91 4.97 -10.28
C ALA A 75 12.64 5.75 -10.63
N GLY A 76 12.60 6.43 -11.79
CA GLY A 76 11.42 7.10 -12.29
C GLY A 76 10.25 6.13 -12.55
N GLU A 77 10.52 4.98 -13.14
CA GLU A 77 9.51 3.92 -13.36
C GLU A 77 8.97 3.37 -12.03
N ALA A 78 9.85 3.11 -11.06
CA ALA A 78 9.45 2.67 -9.72
C ALA A 78 8.57 3.69 -9.00
N LEU A 79 8.91 4.98 -9.09
CA LEU A 79 8.08 6.06 -8.55
C LEU A 79 6.72 6.13 -9.25
N GLY A 80 6.67 5.93 -10.58
CA GLY A 80 5.43 5.82 -11.33
C GLY A 80 4.52 4.69 -10.83
N HIS A 81 5.10 3.52 -10.52
CA HIS A 81 4.35 2.41 -9.91
C HIS A 81 3.83 2.72 -8.50
N ILE A 82 4.60 3.46 -7.69
CA ILE A 82 4.17 3.91 -6.37
C ILE A 82 2.98 4.84 -6.50
N VAL A 83 3.04 5.85 -7.37
CA VAL A 83 1.94 6.79 -7.62
C VAL A 83 0.66 6.05 -8.04
N GLY A 84 0.76 5.13 -9.02
CA GLY A 84 -0.40 4.35 -9.44
C GLY A 84 -0.97 3.43 -8.36
N SER A 85 -0.15 2.98 -7.41
CA SER A 85 -0.61 2.20 -6.26
C SER A 85 -1.34 3.07 -5.23
N VAL A 86 -0.84 4.29 -5.01
CA VAL A 86 -1.51 5.28 -4.14
C VAL A 86 -2.88 5.66 -4.70
N ASP A 87 -3.01 5.88 -6.01
CA ASP A 87 -4.30 6.17 -6.66
C ASP A 87 -5.31 5.04 -6.45
N LYS A 88 -4.86 3.78 -6.57
CA LYS A 88 -5.72 2.61 -6.28
C LYS A 88 -6.19 2.58 -4.83
N VAL A 89 -5.28 2.87 -3.88
CA VAL A 89 -5.62 2.93 -2.45
C VAL A 89 -6.62 4.05 -2.18
N SER A 90 -6.44 5.22 -2.80
CA SER A 90 -7.40 6.33 -2.70
C SER A 90 -8.78 5.93 -3.22
N GLY A 91 -8.85 5.23 -4.36
CA GLY A 91 -10.10 4.69 -4.89
C GLY A 91 -10.78 3.70 -3.94
N MET A 92 -10.02 2.80 -3.32
CA MET A 92 -10.56 1.86 -2.31
C MET A 92 -11.08 2.59 -1.07
N ILE A 93 -10.40 3.64 -0.60
CA ILE A 93 -10.87 4.47 0.52
C ILE A 93 -12.22 5.12 0.19
N GLN A 94 -12.40 5.62 -1.04
CA GLN A 94 -13.66 6.19 -1.47
C GLN A 94 -14.79 5.15 -1.47
N GLN A 95 -14.51 3.93 -1.94
CA GLN A 95 -15.48 2.82 -1.89
C GLN A 95 -15.84 2.44 -0.45
N ILE A 96 -14.85 2.39 0.46
CA ILE A 96 -15.09 2.12 1.89
C ILE A 96 -15.97 3.21 2.49
N ALA A 97 -15.74 4.49 2.15
CA ALA A 97 -16.55 5.59 2.64
C ALA A 97 -18.02 5.45 2.19
N THR A 98 -18.26 5.16 0.91
CA THR A 98 -19.61 4.89 0.40
C THR A 98 -20.26 3.69 1.08
N ALA A 99 -19.52 2.58 1.24
CA ALA A 99 -20.03 1.40 1.94
C ALA A 99 -20.37 1.69 3.42
N ALA A 100 -19.59 2.56 4.08
CA ALA A 100 -19.86 2.97 5.45
C ALA A 100 -21.13 3.84 5.57
N GLU A 101 -21.41 4.72 4.59
CA GLU A 101 -22.66 5.49 4.52
C GLU A 101 -23.87 4.57 4.31
N GLU A 102 -23.76 3.58 3.42
CA GLU A 102 -24.80 2.56 3.21
C GLU A 102 -25.03 1.72 4.48
N GLN A 103 -23.96 1.32 5.17
CA GLN A 103 -24.07 0.60 6.44
C GLN A 103 -24.73 1.42 7.54
N SER A 104 -24.42 2.72 7.63
CA SER A 104 -25.09 3.62 8.59
C SER A 104 -26.59 3.68 8.32
N THR A 105 -26.97 3.84 7.05
CA THR A 105 -28.39 3.86 6.64
C THR A 105 -29.09 2.55 6.99
N ALA A 106 -28.45 1.41 6.73
CA ALA A 106 -28.99 0.09 7.06
C ALA A 106 -29.12 -0.13 8.57
N ALA A 107 -28.20 0.41 9.37
CA ALA A 107 -28.25 0.35 10.81
C ALA A 107 -29.42 1.18 11.37
N ASP A 108 -29.64 2.38 10.86
CA ASP A 108 -30.77 3.24 11.24
C ASP A 108 -32.11 2.56 10.92
N GLN A 109 -32.22 1.94 9.74
CA GLN A 109 -33.41 1.17 9.36
C GLN A 109 -33.62 -0.02 10.30
N SER A 110 -32.56 -0.77 10.61
CA SER A 110 -32.63 -1.91 11.55
C SER A 110 -33.09 -1.47 12.94
N SER A 111 -32.65 -0.29 13.41
CA SER A 111 -33.10 0.27 14.68
C SER A 111 -34.59 0.59 14.66
N GLY A 112 -35.09 1.19 13.57
CA GLY A 112 -36.52 1.45 13.38
C GLY A 112 -37.36 0.17 13.36
N ASP A 113 -36.89 -0.88 12.69
CA ASP A 113 -37.56 -2.18 12.67
C ASP A 113 -37.64 -2.81 14.07
N ILE A 114 -36.59 -2.68 14.89
CA ILE A 114 -36.57 -3.14 16.28
C ILE A 114 -37.61 -2.38 17.12
N GLU A 115 -37.71 -1.06 16.96
CA GLU A 115 -38.74 -0.26 17.64
C GLU A 115 -40.16 -0.66 17.24
N ALA A 116 -40.38 -0.93 15.95
CA ALA A 116 -41.67 -1.42 15.45
C ALA A 116 -42.05 -2.78 16.07
N VAL A 117 -41.10 -3.72 16.14
CA VAL A 117 -41.30 -5.03 16.80
C VAL A 117 -41.62 -4.85 18.28
N ALA A 118 -40.91 -3.97 18.98
CA ALA A 118 -41.19 -3.67 20.38
C ALA A 118 -42.61 -3.09 20.58
N GLY A 119 -43.05 -2.22 19.67
CA GLY A 119 -44.41 -1.69 19.64
C GLY A 119 -45.47 -2.78 19.47
N VAL A 120 -45.29 -3.68 18.50
CA VAL A 120 -46.20 -4.82 18.28
C VAL A 120 -46.24 -5.77 19.49
N ALA A 121 -45.08 -6.04 20.10
CA ALA A 121 -45.01 -6.88 21.30
C ALA A 121 -45.79 -6.27 22.47
N ARG A 122 -45.69 -4.95 22.65
CA ARG A 122 -46.46 -4.22 23.67
C ARG A 122 -47.97 -4.30 23.42
N GLN A 123 -48.40 -4.02 22.19
CA GLN A 123 -49.81 -4.12 21.81
C GLN A 123 -50.35 -5.55 22.00
N THR A 124 -49.54 -6.57 21.69
CA THR A 124 -49.90 -7.97 21.88
C THR A 124 -50.10 -8.30 23.37
N SER A 125 -49.22 -7.80 24.23
CA SER A 125 -49.34 -7.96 25.69
C SER A 125 -50.60 -7.29 26.25
N GLU A 126 -50.90 -6.07 25.77
CA GLU A 126 -52.14 -5.35 26.13
C GLU A 126 -53.39 -6.12 25.68
N GLY A 127 -53.41 -6.65 24.46
CA GLY A 127 -54.50 -7.49 23.96
C GLY A 127 -54.67 -8.78 24.75
N ALA A 128 -53.57 -9.43 25.14
CA ALA A 128 -53.62 -10.62 26.00
C ALA A 128 -54.25 -10.33 27.37
N ASN A 129 -53.92 -9.18 27.98
CA ASN A 129 -54.54 -8.75 29.24
C ASN A 129 -56.05 -8.52 29.08
N GLN A 130 -56.49 -7.91 27.97
CA GLN A 130 -57.91 -7.74 27.67
C GLN A 130 -58.64 -9.08 27.52
N ILE A 131 -58.02 -10.06 26.86
CA ILE A 131 -58.56 -11.43 26.71
C ILE A 131 -58.71 -12.09 28.08
N VAL A 132 -57.74 -11.94 28.98
CA VAL A 132 -57.82 -12.46 30.35
C VAL A 132 -59.02 -11.86 31.10
N SER A 133 -59.18 -10.54 31.05
CA SER A 133 -60.33 -9.86 31.66
C SER A 133 -61.67 -10.36 31.11
N ALA A 134 -61.81 -10.43 29.78
CA ALA A 134 -63.04 -10.91 29.14
C ALA A 134 -63.33 -12.38 29.48
N SER A 135 -62.30 -13.21 29.59
CA SER A 135 -62.44 -14.62 29.98
C SER A 135 -62.91 -14.76 31.43
N SER A 136 -62.41 -13.91 32.33
CA SER A 136 -62.86 -13.84 33.73
C SER A 136 -64.34 -13.44 33.82
N ASP A 137 -64.76 -12.43 33.05
CA ASP A 137 -66.15 -11.99 32.99
C ASP A 137 -67.07 -13.11 32.47
N LEU A 138 -66.65 -13.79 31.40
CA LEU A 138 -67.38 -14.92 30.82
C LEU A 138 -67.53 -16.07 31.82
N ALA A 139 -66.47 -16.41 32.55
CA ALA A 139 -66.51 -17.42 33.61
C ALA A 139 -67.50 -17.03 34.73
N GLY A 140 -67.52 -15.75 35.11
CA GLY A 140 -68.48 -15.21 36.08
C GLY A 140 -69.93 -15.33 35.59
N ILE A 141 -70.21 -15.00 34.33
CA ILE A 141 -71.54 -15.16 33.72
C ILE A 141 -71.97 -16.63 33.67
N ALA A 142 -71.07 -17.52 33.26
CA ALA A 142 -71.33 -18.96 33.21
C ALA A 142 -71.70 -19.53 34.59
N SER A 143 -70.98 -19.11 35.65
CA SER A 143 -71.28 -19.50 37.04
C SER A 143 -72.64 -19.01 37.51
N LYS A 144 -73.02 -17.77 37.17
CA LYS A 144 -74.36 -17.22 37.45
C LYS A 144 -75.45 -18.02 36.74
N LEU A 145 -75.24 -18.35 35.45
CA LEU A 145 -76.17 -19.16 34.68
C LEU A 145 -76.35 -20.55 35.28
N GLN A 146 -75.25 -21.21 35.67
CA GLN A 146 -75.28 -22.51 36.35
C GLN A 146 -76.06 -22.46 37.67
N THR A 147 -75.90 -21.38 38.44
CA THR A 147 -76.67 -21.16 39.68
C THR A 147 -78.17 -21.03 39.39
N ILE A 148 -78.55 -20.27 38.36
CA ILE A 148 -79.95 -20.09 37.95
C ILE A 148 -80.57 -21.42 37.52
N VAL A 149 -79.90 -22.18 36.64
CA VAL A 149 -80.38 -23.48 36.16
C VAL A 149 -80.52 -24.48 37.31
N SER A 150 -79.59 -24.48 38.28
CA SER A 150 -79.66 -25.40 39.42
C SER A 150 -80.89 -25.16 40.32
N ARG A 151 -81.40 -23.92 40.41
CA ARG A 151 -82.64 -23.61 41.15
C ARG A 151 -83.89 -24.23 40.48
N PHE A 152 -83.87 -24.39 39.16
CA PHE A 152 -84.96 -25.04 38.43
C PHE A 152 -84.90 -26.58 38.48
N LYS A 153 -83.80 -27.17 38.95
CA LYS A 153 -83.59 -28.63 39.00
C LYS A 153 -84.11 -29.31 40.27
N ILE A 154 -85.03 -28.67 41.00
CA ILE A 154 -85.73 -29.25 42.15
C ILE A 154 -87.15 -29.64 41.69
N ASP A 155 -87.29 -30.77 40.98
CA ASP A 155 -88.54 -31.57 40.93
C ASP A 155 -88.41 -32.88 40.12
N ALA A 156 -87.39 -33.69 40.40
CA ALA A 156 -87.31 -35.06 39.90
C ALA A 156 -86.58 -35.98 40.90
N GLY A 157 -87.21 -36.23 42.05
CA GLY A 157 -86.61 -37.12 43.05
C GLY A 157 -87.43 -37.40 44.32
N ASN A 158 -88.75 -37.15 44.32
CA ASN A 158 -89.62 -37.53 45.44
C ASN A 158 -90.85 -38.31 44.93
N ALA A 159 -90.62 -39.54 44.46
CA ALA A 159 -91.68 -40.51 44.23
C ALA A 159 -91.07 -41.92 44.24
N GLY A 160 -91.19 -42.66 45.35
CA GLY A 160 -90.93 -44.10 45.28
C GLY A 160 -90.71 -44.87 46.59
N ILE A 161 -91.81 -45.12 47.31
CA ILE A 161 -92.18 -46.38 47.99
C ILE A 161 -91.30 -46.96 49.13
N ALA A 162 -91.89 -46.87 50.33
CA ALA A 162 -91.78 -47.82 51.43
C ALA A 162 -92.14 -49.27 51.00
N GLY A 163 -91.46 -50.26 51.56
CA GLY A 163 -91.97 -51.64 51.54
C GLY A 163 -90.96 -52.77 51.79
N LYS A 164 -90.94 -53.27 53.03
CA LYS A 164 -90.75 -54.69 53.45
C LYS A 164 -89.42 -55.43 53.22
N GLY A 165 -88.87 -55.92 54.34
CA GLY A 165 -88.57 -57.36 54.46
C GLY A 165 -87.10 -57.82 54.53
N MET A 166 -86.54 -57.81 55.73
CA MET A 166 -85.92 -58.97 56.41
C MET A 166 -85.15 -60.03 55.57
N LYS A 167 -83.81 -60.05 55.64
CA LYS A 167 -83.02 -61.17 56.22
C LYS A 167 -81.51 -60.90 56.27
N SER A 168 -80.96 -61.37 57.38
CA SER A 168 -79.58 -61.51 57.86
C SER A 168 -78.55 -62.18 56.92
N LEU A 169 -77.33 -61.61 56.90
CA LEU A 169 -75.96 -62.18 57.13
C LEU A 169 -75.48 -63.44 56.33
N PRO A 170 -74.17 -63.80 56.31
CA PRO A 170 -72.98 -63.06 55.82
C PRO A 170 -71.94 -63.98 55.10
N GLY A 171 -70.77 -63.44 54.71
CA GLY A 171 -69.53 -64.19 54.40
C GLY A 171 -68.77 -63.59 53.21
N ALA A 172 -67.46 -63.32 53.24
CA ALA A 172 -66.37 -63.62 54.16
C ALA A 172 -65.34 -62.48 54.16
#